data_AF-A0A958SZX9-F1
#
_entry.id   AF-A0A958SZX9-F1
#
_cell.length_a   1.000
_cell.length_b   1.000
_cell.length_c   1.000
_cell.angle_alpha   90.00
_cell.angle_beta   90.00
_cell.angle_gamma   90.00
#
_symmetry.space_group_name_H-M   'P 1'
#
loop_
_entity.id
_entity.type
_entity.pdbx_description
1 polymer ?
#
loop_
_entity_poly.entity_id
_entity_poly.type
_entity_poly.pdbx_seq_one_letter_code
_entity_poly.pdbx_strand_id
1 'polypeptide(L)'
;MAIKRRDFLNLTTKATVATGLFTTLSACNTSSHSEKQQVISSESNLKNKTDGVKPITVKDRLQRIEKAQNLMIQQGIDALIIDSGTTLNYFTGIYWWPSERTMVAVIPAKGDPFYICPAFEEDRLRENVTIGNKINIWQEDENPFKLIIDSLGISSGNIALEDRLRFFIMDGLRKVA
;
A
#
# COMPACT_ATOMS: atom_id res chain seq x y z
N MET A 1 -7.86 -5.46 24.18
CA MET A 1 -8.86 -6.43 23.68
C MET A 1 -9.62 -5.75 22.55
N ALA A 2 -9.39 -6.13 21.29
CA ALA A 2 -9.99 -5.46 20.13
C ALA A 2 -11.29 -6.17 19.74
N ILE A 3 -12.43 -5.50 19.93
CA ILE A 3 -13.73 -6.01 19.49
C ILE A 3 -13.78 -5.91 17.97
N LYS A 4 -14.05 -7.04 17.29
CA LYS A 4 -14.20 -7.04 15.83
C LYS A 4 -15.48 -6.30 15.46
N ARG A 5 -15.43 -5.45 14.41
CA ARG A 5 -16.57 -4.66 13.91
C ARG A 5 -17.87 -5.47 13.72
N ARG A 6 -17.77 -6.74 13.32
CA ARG A 6 -18.93 -7.63 13.16
C ARG A 6 -19.65 -7.94 14.48
N ASP A 7 -18.89 -8.07 15.55
CA ASP A 7 -19.42 -8.45 16.86
C ASP A 7 -20.13 -7.24 17.50
N PHE A 8 -19.64 -6.02 17.22
CA PHE A 8 -20.28 -4.77 17.63
C PHE A 8 -21.66 -4.59 16.97
N LEU A 9 -21.78 -4.85 15.66
CA LEU A 9 -23.06 -4.72 14.96
C LEU A 9 -24.10 -5.74 15.48
N ASN A 10 -23.69 -6.99 15.72
CA ASN A 10 -24.57 -8.00 16.31
C ASN A 10 -24.98 -7.66 17.76
N LEU A 11 -24.15 -6.91 18.49
CA LEU A 11 -24.47 -6.44 19.83
C LEU A 11 -25.55 -5.35 19.81
N THR A 12 -25.51 -4.47 18.79
CA THR A 12 -26.53 -3.40 18.63
C THR A 12 -27.92 -3.94 18.28
N THR A 13 -28.02 -5.04 17.52
CA THR A 13 -29.32 -5.68 17.20
C THR A 13 -29.95 -6.37 18.41
N LYS A 14 -29.15 -6.76 19.42
CA LYS A 14 -29.64 -7.38 20.66
C LYS A 14 -30.01 -6.36 21.74
N ALA A 15 -29.50 -5.14 21.67
CA ALA A 15 -29.75 -4.10 22.66
C ALA A 15 -31.15 -3.46 22.53
N THR A 16 -31.78 -3.49 21.36
CA THR A 16 -33.11 -2.88 21.12
C THR A 16 -34.28 -3.65 21.72
N VAL A 17 -34.08 -4.83 22.31
CA VAL A 17 -35.15 -5.64 22.92
C VAL A 17 -35.31 -5.36 24.43
N ALA A 18 -34.37 -4.67 25.08
CA ALA A 18 -34.34 -4.59 26.56
C ALA A 18 -34.90 -3.28 27.18
N THR A 19 -35.29 -2.28 26.39
CA THR A 19 -35.93 -1.06 26.92
C THR A 19 -37.21 -0.77 26.15
N GLY A 20 -38.34 -1.18 26.74
CA GLY A 20 -39.65 -0.86 26.23
C GLY A 20 -39.92 0.64 26.25
N LEU A 21 -40.40 1.16 25.12
CA LEU A 21 -41.57 2.03 25.01
C LEU A 21 -41.79 2.35 23.51
N PHE A 22 -43.07 2.47 23.13
CA PHE A 22 -43.64 3.01 21.88
C PHE A 22 -44.16 2.03 20.80
N THR A 23 -45.46 1.77 20.96
CA THR A 23 -46.53 1.91 19.96
C THR A 23 -46.71 0.86 18.87
N THR A 24 -47.85 0.20 19.00
CA THR A 24 -48.61 -0.56 18.02
C THR A 24 -48.80 0.20 16.70
N LEU A 25 -48.25 -0.34 15.61
CA LEU A 25 -48.79 -0.17 14.25
C LEU A 25 -48.89 -1.57 13.63
N SER A 26 -50.04 -2.18 13.87
CA SER A 26 -50.53 -3.32 13.11
C SER A 26 -51.07 -2.76 11.78
N ALA A 27 -50.43 -3.05 10.66
CA ALA A 27 -51.02 -2.87 9.35
C ALA A 27 -50.35 -3.78 8.31
N CYS A 28 -51.20 -4.55 7.62
CA CYS A 28 -50.95 -5.38 6.44
C CYS A 28 -50.33 -6.77 6.68
N ASN A 29 -51.16 -7.66 7.23
CA ASN A 29 -51.19 -9.05 6.73
C ASN A 29 -51.75 -9.04 5.31
N THR A 30 -50.94 -9.45 4.34
CA THR A 30 -51.44 -9.92 3.05
C THR A 30 -51.01 -11.38 2.87
N SER A 31 -52.02 -12.24 2.89
CA SER A 31 -52.13 -13.52 2.18
C SER A 31 -50.86 -14.36 2.02
N SER A 32 -50.86 -15.44 2.78
CA SER A 32 -50.14 -16.68 2.54
C SER A 32 -50.09 -17.10 1.05
N HIS A 33 -48.98 -16.80 0.39
CA HIS A 33 -48.42 -17.68 -0.63
C HIS A 33 -47.16 -18.31 -0.05
N SER A 34 -47.29 -19.57 0.36
CA SER A 34 -46.17 -20.46 0.68
C SER A 34 -45.46 -20.84 -0.61
N GLU A 35 -44.79 -19.90 -1.26
CA GLU A 35 -43.64 -20.25 -2.08
C GLU A 35 -42.47 -20.43 -1.12
N LYS A 36 -42.17 -21.70 -0.82
CA LYS A 36 -40.85 -22.08 -0.29
C LYS A 36 -39.83 -21.70 -1.36
N GLN A 37 -39.42 -20.44 -1.36
CA GLN A 37 -38.21 -20.04 -2.05
C GLN A 37 -37.09 -20.70 -1.25
N GLN A 38 -36.67 -21.89 -1.71
CA GLN A 38 -35.41 -22.49 -1.32
C GLN A 38 -34.33 -21.49 -1.71
N VAL A 39 -34.03 -20.56 -0.80
CA VAL A 39 -32.73 -19.90 -0.80
C VAL A 39 -31.75 -21.03 -0.57
N ILE A 40 -31.18 -21.54 -1.66
CA ILE A 40 -30.07 -22.48 -1.62
C ILE A 40 -29.02 -21.79 -0.74
N SER A 41 -28.85 -22.29 0.48
CA SER A 41 -27.90 -21.82 1.48
C SER A 41 -26.47 -22.20 1.06
N SER A 42 -26.07 -21.74 -0.13
CA SER A 42 -24.77 -21.95 -0.76
C SER A 42 -23.62 -21.29 0.02
N GLU A 43 -23.92 -20.38 0.96
CA GLU A 43 -22.93 -19.76 1.85
C GLU A 43 -22.42 -20.70 2.95
N SER A 44 -23.19 -21.73 3.32
CA SER A 44 -22.89 -22.58 4.50
C SER A 44 -21.66 -23.49 4.35
N ASN A 45 -21.07 -23.58 3.15
CA ASN A 45 -19.92 -24.43 2.85
C ASN A 45 -18.71 -23.68 2.24
N LEU A 46 -18.69 -22.34 2.34
CA LEU A 46 -17.56 -21.54 1.87
C LEU A 46 -16.38 -21.68 2.84
N LYS A 47 -15.37 -22.46 2.43
CA LYS A 47 -14.12 -22.64 3.19
C LYS A 47 -13.17 -21.47 2.97
N ASN A 48 -12.47 -21.05 4.02
CA ASN A 48 -11.38 -20.09 3.89
C ASN A 48 -10.23 -20.70 3.08
N LYS A 49 -10.03 -20.24 1.85
CA LYS A 49 -8.97 -20.72 0.97
C LYS A 49 -7.57 -20.20 1.34
N THR A 50 -7.48 -19.20 2.20
CA THR A 50 -6.21 -18.64 2.65
C THR A 50 -5.82 -19.14 4.04
N ASP A 51 -6.52 -20.17 4.56
CA ASP A 51 -6.17 -20.77 5.84
C ASP A 51 -4.75 -21.35 5.78
N GLY A 52 -3.94 -21.07 6.80
CA GLY A 52 -2.52 -21.45 6.86
C GLY A 52 -1.55 -20.65 5.96
N VAL A 53 -2.03 -19.73 5.11
CA VAL A 53 -1.15 -18.88 4.28
C VAL A 53 -0.50 -17.80 5.14
N LYS A 54 0.84 -17.75 5.15
CA LYS A 54 1.61 -16.72 5.86
C LYS A 54 1.80 -15.49 4.95
N PRO A 55 1.41 -14.28 5.39
CA PRO A 55 1.71 -13.06 4.63
C PRO A 55 3.21 -12.81 4.50
N ILE A 56 3.60 -12.09 3.45
CA ILE A 56 5.00 -11.66 3.25
C ILE A 56 5.37 -10.66 4.34
N THR A 57 6.42 -10.97 5.08
CA THR A 57 6.88 -10.18 6.24
C THR A 57 7.84 -9.07 5.86
N VAL A 58 8.20 -8.22 6.83
CA VAL A 58 9.29 -7.24 6.71
C VAL A 58 10.64 -7.94 6.49
N LYS A 59 10.89 -9.06 7.17
CA LYS A 59 12.12 -9.85 7.00
C LYS A 59 12.29 -10.36 5.57
N ASP A 60 11.21 -10.87 4.97
CA ASP A 60 11.24 -11.34 3.57
C ASP A 60 11.59 -10.20 2.59
N ARG A 61 11.14 -8.98 2.91
CA ARG A 61 11.43 -7.77 2.11
C ARG A 61 12.86 -7.30 2.24
N LEU A 62 13.39 -7.28 3.47
CA LEU A 62 14.80 -6.97 3.71
C LEU A 62 15.72 -7.94 2.96
N GLN A 63 15.38 -9.23 2.92
CA GLN A 63 16.13 -10.22 2.12
C GLN A 63 16.08 -9.95 0.61
N ARG A 64 14.95 -9.45 0.09
CA ARG A 64 14.84 -9.05 -1.33
C ARG A 64 15.72 -7.84 -1.63
N ILE A 65 15.75 -6.87 -0.72
CA ILE A 65 16.56 -5.65 -0.85
C ILE A 65 18.04 -6.01 -0.79
N GLU A 66 18.47 -6.82 0.18
CA GLU A 66 19.85 -7.32 0.28
C GLU A 66 20.27 -8.05 -1.00
N LYS A 67 19.40 -8.92 -1.53
CA LYS A 67 19.65 -9.59 -2.82
C LYS A 67 19.80 -8.58 -3.97
N ALA A 68 18.92 -7.58 -4.05
CA ALA A 68 18.99 -6.55 -5.08
C ALA A 68 20.29 -5.74 -4.98
N GLN A 69 20.66 -5.31 -3.77
CA GLN A 69 21.91 -4.59 -3.50
C GLN A 69 23.15 -5.39 -3.90
N ASN A 70 23.19 -6.68 -3.58
CA ASN A 70 24.28 -7.55 -4.02
C ASN A 70 24.40 -7.63 -5.54
N LEU A 71 23.27 -7.73 -6.26
CA LEU A 71 23.26 -7.72 -7.73
C LEU A 71 23.67 -6.36 -8.29
N MET A 72 23.21 -5.27 -7.68
CA MET A 72 23.58 -3.91 -8.07
C MET A 72 25.10 -3.70 -7.95
N ILE A 73 25.70 -4.10 -6.82
CA ILE A 73 27.16 -4.02 -6.61
C ILE A 73 27.91 -4.84 -7.67
N GLN A 74 27.44 -6.05 -7.99
CA GLN A 74 28.06 -6.89 -9.02
C GLN A 74 28.00 -6.27 -10.42
N GLN A 75 26.96 -5.48 -10.70
CA GLN A 75 26.74 -4.81 -11.99
C GLN A 75 27.26 -3.36 -12.03
N GLY A 76 27.86 -2.88 -10.94
CA GLY A 76 28.33 -1.49 -10.84
C GLY A 76 27.19 -0.47 -10.85
N ILE A 77 26.02 -0.82 -10.31
CA ILE A 77 24.85 0.05 -10.15
C ILE A 77 24.87 0.63 -8.73
N ASP A 78 24.75 1.94 -8.61
CA ASP A 78 24.83 2.66 -7.33
C ASP A 78 23.46 2.89 -6.69
N ALA A 79 22.40 3.00 -7.51
CA ALA A 79 21.04 3.16 -7.03
C ALA A 79 19.99 2.59 -8.01
N LEU A 80 18.86 2.15 -7.46
CA LEU A 80 17.69 1.72 -8.21
C LEU A 80 16.49 2.62 -7.85
N ILE A 81 15.91 3.29 -8.84
CA ILE A 81 14.71 4.12 -8.70
C ILE A 81 13.48 3.32 -9.12
N ILE A 82 12.50 3.28 -8.23
CA ILE A 82 11.29 2.44 -8.32
C ILE A 82 10.06 3.34 -8.28
N ASP A 83 9.18 3.19 -9.27
CA ASP A 83 7.93 3.95 -9.37
C ASP A 83 6.80 3.20 -8.65
N SER A 84 5.62 3.81 -8.61
CA SER A 84 4.38 3.14 -8.21
C SER A 84 4.15 1.86 -9.03
N GLY A 85 3.83 0.76 -8.35
CA GLY A 85 3.51 -0.49 -9.03
C GLY A 85 3.88 -1.74 -8.24
N THR A 86 3.98 -2.86 -8.96
CA THR A 86 4.28 -4.17 -8.39
C THR A 86 5.69 -4.28 -7.85
N THR A 87 6.67 -3.59 -8.44
CA THR A 87 8.05 -3.57 -7.96
C THR A 87 8.16 -2.86 -6.61
N LEU A 88 7.49 -1.71 -6.46
CA LEU A 88 7.37 -1.05 -5.15
C LEU A 88 6.77 -2.00 -4.12
N ASN A 89 5.62 -2.61 -4.42
CA ASN A 89 4.98 -3.56 -3.51
C ASN A 89 5.88 -4.75 -3.15
N TYR A 90 6.65 -5.25 -4.13
CA TYR A 90 7.56 -6.38 -3.96
C TYR A 90 8.66 -6.08 -2.95
N PHE A 91 9.28 -4.88 -3.01
CA PHE A 91 10.37 -4.51 -2.11
C PHE A 91 9.89 -3.90 -0.79
N THR A 92 8.86 -3.05 -0.80
CA THR A 92 8.48 -2.24 0.36
C THR A 92 7.13 -2.65 0.96
N GLY A 93 6.29 -3.35 0.17
CA GLY A 93 4.91 -3.68 0.57
C GLY A 93 3.94 -2.51 0.42
N ILE A 94 4.44 -1.32 0.07
CA ILE A 94 3.61 -0.15 -0.11
C ILE A 94 2.85 -0.26 -1.43
N TYR A 95 1.65 0.34 -1.44
CA TYR A 95 0.83 0.49 -2.62
C TYR A 95 0.28 1.91 -2.69
N TRP A 96 0.59 2.61 -3.78
CA TRP A 96 -0.05 3.87 -4.15
C TRP A 96 -0.28 3.90 -5.65
N TRP A 97 -1.23 4.73 -6.09
CA TRP A 97 -1.53 4.90 -7.51
C TRP A 97 -0.56 5.89 -8.16
N PRO A 98 -0.15 5.66 -9.42
CA PRO A 98 0.59 6.66 -10.19
C PRO A 98 -0.22 7.94 -10.36
N SER A 99 0.44 9.09 -10.18
CA SER A 99 -0.10 10.43 -10.47
C SER A 99 0.94 11.29 -11.21
N GLU A 100 0.55 12.42 -11.78
CA GLU A 100 1.48 13.38 -12.37
C GLU A 100 2.59 13.85 -11.40
N ARG A 101 2.37 13.73 -10.09
CA ARG A 101 3.33 14.04 -9.05
C ARG A 101 4.33 12.90 -8.87
N THR A 102 5.61 13.23 -8.97
CA THR A 102 6.70 12.26 -8.79
C THR A 102 6.74 11.80 -7.33
N MET A 103 6.56 10.49 -7.15
CA MET A 103 6.68 9.80 -5.86
C MET A 103 7.34 8.46 -6.12
N VAL A 104 8.55 8.26 -5.57
CA VAL A 104 9.41 7.11 -5.88
C VAL A 104 10.04 6.55 -4.62
N ALA A 105 10.34 5.25 -4.65
CA ALA A 105 11.26 4.63 -3.71
C ALA A 105 12.64 4.51 -4.36
N VAL A 106 13.69 4.68 -3.56
CA VAL A 106 15.08 4.57 -4.01
C VAL A 106 15.78 3.54 -3.14
N ILE A 107 16.35 2.52 -3.77
CA ILE A 107 17.21 1.53 -3.11
C ILE A 107 18.65 1.87 -3.49
N PRO A 108 19.49 2.37 -2.56
CA PRO A 108 20.91 2.54 -2.82
C PRO A 108 21.62 1.17 -2.80
N ALA A 109 22.76 1.04 -3.48
CA ALA A 109 23.57 -0.18 -3.45
C ALA A 109 24.07 -0.55 -2.05
N LYS A 110 24.19 0.45 -1.15
CA LYS A 110 24.54 0.28 0.26
C LYS A 110 23.68 1.21 1.11
N GLY A 111 23.19 0.70 2.24
CA GLY A 111 22.34 1.45 3.17
C GLY A 111 20.85 1.14 3.00
N ASP A 112 20.02 1.88 3.72
CA ASP A 112 18.58 1.65 3.73
C ASP A 112 17.89 2.34 2.54
N PRO A 113 16.78 1.77 2.03
CA PRO A 113 15.92 2.45 1.08
C PRO A 113 15.36 3.76 1.66
N PHE A 114 15.13 4.72 0.77
CA PHE A 114 14.48 5.98 1.11
C PHE A 114 13.42 6.35 0.06
N TYR A 115 12.62 7.36 0.37
CA TYR A 115 11.47 7.75 -0.44
C TYR A 115 11.51 9.22 -0.81
N ILE A 116 10.96 9.54 -1.97
CA ILE A 116 10.70 10.91 -2.42
C ILE A 116 9.19 11.07 -2.55
N CYS A 117 8.64 12.12 -1.95
CA CYS A 117 7.20 12.29 -1.80
C CYS A 117 6.81 13.78 -1.90
N PRO A 118 5.66 14.14 -2.49
CA PRO A 118 5.09 15.47 -2.32
C PRO A 118 4.89 15.77 -0.83
N ALA A 119 5.18 17.00 -0.41
CA ALA A 119 5.15 17.37 1.01
C ALA A 119 3.79 17.11 1.67
N PHE A 120 2.69 17.37 0.97
CA PHE A 120 1.34 17.16 1.50
C PHE A 120 0.94 15.67 1.65
N GLU A 121 1.69 14.73 1.07
CA GLU A 121 1.46 13.28 1.21
C GLU A 121 2.39 12.65 2.25
N GLU A 122 3.28 13.42 2.91
CA GLU A 122 4.30 12.87 3.83
C GLU A 122 3.67 12.06 4.97
N ASP A 123 2.68 12.62 5.66
CA ASP A 123 2.04 11.97 6.81
C ASP A 123 1.39 10.64 6.39
N ARG A 124 0.69 10.64 5.25
CA ARG A 124 0.10 9.43 4.69
C ARG A 124 1.16 8.41 4.30
N LEU A 125 2.28 8.85 3.74
CA LEU A 125 3.39 7.96 3.41
C LEU A 125 3.99 7.34 4.67
N ARG A 126 4.23 8.12 5.73
CA ARG A 126 4.79 7.63 7.01
C ARG A 126 3.96 6.51 7.61
N GLU A 127 2.64 6.57 7.52
CA GLU A 127 1.75 5.50 8.00
C GLU A 127 1.92 4.17 7.24
N ASN A 128 2.40 4.21 5.99
CA ASN A 128 2.54 3.04 5.14
C ASN A 128 3.98 2.48 5.08
N VAL A 129 4.99 3.29 5.38
CA VAL A 129 6.41 2.88 5.30
C VAL A 129 6.72 1.84 6.37
N THR A 130 7.18 0.66 5.93
CA THR A 130 7.64 -0.42 6.81
C THR A 130 9.11 -0.80 6.60
N ILE A 131 9.75 -0.24 5.57
CA ILE A 131 11.13 -0.50 5.16
C ILE A 131 11.84 0.85 5.04
N GLY A 132 12.94 1.03 5.77
CA GLY A 132 13.61 2.33 5.88
C GLY A 132 12.75 3.35 6.65
N ASN A 133 13.28 4.55 6.82
CA ASN A 133 12.61 5.63 7.56
C ASN A 133 12.81 7.03 6.92
N LYS A 134 13.70 7.15 5.95
CA LYS A 134 14.05 8.43 5.31
C LYS A 134 13.04 8.73 4.20
N ILE A 135 12.35 9.86 4.36
CA ILE A 135 11.45 10.44 3.37
C ILE A 135 12.00 11.84 3.09
N ASN A 136 12.34 12.13 1.84
CA ASN A 136 12.64 13.49 1.41
C ASN A 136 11.42 14.02 0.69
N ILE A 137 11.01 15.23 1.06
CA ILE A 137 9.80 15.85 0.55
C ILE A 137 10.12 16.96 -0.45
N TRP A 138 9.21 17.20 -1.37
CA TRP A 138 9.25 18.35 -2.28
C TRP A 138 7.93 19.12 -2.26
N GLN A 139 8.00 20.45 -2.35
CA GLN A 139 6.85 21.35 -2.51
C GLN A 139 6.42 21.45 -3.97
N GLU A 140 5.17 21.84 -4.24
CA GLU A 140 4.59 21.85 -5.60
C GLU A 140 5.37 22.70 -6.63
N ASP A 141 6.14 23.68 -6.18
CA ASP A 141 6.99 24.56 -6.99
C ASP A 141 8.46 24.12 -7.09
N GLU A 142 8.83 23.03 -6.40
CA GLU A 142 10.18 22.47 -6.41
C GLU A 142 10.37 21.42 -7.52
N ASN A 143 11.63 21.14 -7.85
CA ASN A 143 11.97 20.11 -8.81
C ASN A 143 12.22 18.76 -8.10
N PRO A 144 11.28 17.79 -8.19
CA PRO A 144 11.44 16.50 -7.51
C PRO A 144 12.60 15.66 -8.08
N PHE A 145 12.95 15.86 -9.35
CA PHE A 145 14.04 15.10 -10.00
C PHE A 145 15.39 15.52 -9.45
N LYS A 146 15.58 16.83 -9.23
CA LYS A 146 16.80 17.34 -8.60
C LYS A 146 16.93 16.78 -7.17
N LEU A 147 15.82 16.77 -6.41
CA LEU A 147 15.80 16.20 -5.06
C LEU A 147 16.17 14.72 -5.06
N ILE A 148 15.70 13.92 -6.03
CA ILE A 148 16.09 12.50 -6.17
C ILE A 148 17.60 12.36 -6.29
N ILE A 149 18.23 13.10 -7.21
CA ILE A 149 19.67 13.03 -7.47
C ILE A 149 20.48 13.51 -6.26
N ASP A 150 20.14 14.68 -5.70
CA ASP A 150 20.83 15.23 -4.53
C ASP A 150 20.75 14.28 -3.33
N SER A 151 19.61 13.60 -3.15
CA SER A 151 19.38 12.66 -2.04
C SER A 151 20.24 11.40 -2.10
N LEU A 152 20.80 11.05 -3.26
CA LEU A 152 21.72 9.93 -3.42
C LEU A 152 23.09 10.21 -2.78
N GLY A 153 23.50 11.48 -2.67
CA GLY A 153 24.78 11.87 -2.07
C GLY A 153 26.01 11.40 -2.88
N ILE A 154 25.85 11.13 -4.18
CA ILE A 154 26.92 10.74 -5.09
C ILE A 154 27.16 11.85 -6.12
N SER A 155 28.41 12.04 -6.53
CA SER A 155 28.79 13.00 -7.59
C SER A 155 28.78 12.39 -8.99
N SER A 156 28.85 11.05 -9.09
CA SER A 156 28.78 10.28 -10.32
C SER A 156 28.44 8.83 -9.97
N GLY A 157 27.81 8.11 -10.88
CA GLY A 157 27.46 6.70 -10.68
C GLY A 157 26.42 6.22 -11.68
N ASN A 158 26.13 4.91 -11.66
CA ASN A 158 25.12 4.30 -12.51
C ASN A 158 23.81 4.16 -11.74
N ILE A 159 22.78 4.83 -12.23
CA ILE A 159 21.42 4.76 -11.67
C ILE A 159 20.57 3.85 -12.57
N ALA A 160 20.07 2.76 -12.00
CA ALA A 160 19.09 1.91 -12.64
C ALA A 160 17.68 2.46 -12.43
N LEU A 161 16.84 2.31 -13.44
CA LEU A 161 15.43 2.66 -13.41
C LEU A 161 14.61 1.38 -13.53
N GLU A 162 13.51 1.27 -12.78
CA GLU A 162 12.54 0.21 -12.99
C GLU A 162 11.98 0.24 -14.43
N ASP A 163 11.76 -0.94 -15.01
CA ASP A 163 11.20 -1.13 -16.36
C ASP A 163 9.88 -0.36 -16.60
N ARG A 164 9.01 -0.30 -15.59
CA ARG A 164 7.70 0.38 -15.66
C ARG A 164 7.73 1.84 -15.21
N LEU A 165 8.90 2.39 -14.94
CA LEU A 165 9.04 3.79 -14.53
C LEU A 165 8.47 4.69 -15.62
N ARG A 166 7.57 5.60 -15.24
CA ARG A 166 6.90 6.47 -16.20
C ARG A 166 7.92 7.40 -16.87
N PHE A 167 7.81 7.53 -18.20
CA PHE A 167 8.81 8.19 -19.03
C PHE A 167 9.16 9.62 -18.58
N PHE A 168 8.19 10.40 -18.10
CA PHE A 168 8.44 11.78 -17.65
C PHE A 168 9.39 11.84 -16.45
N ILE A 169 9.42 10.81 -15.60
CA ILE A 169 10.34 10.72 -14.46
C ILE A 169 11.76 10.47 -14.98
N MET A 170 11.92 9.53 -15.91
CA MET A 170 13.21 9.28 -16.57
C MET A 170 13.73 10.53 -17.27
N ASP A 171 12.88 11.18 -18.07
CA ASP A 171 13.25 12.40 -18.81
C ASP A 171 13.59 13.55 -17.85
N GLY A 172 12.86 13.69 -16.75
CA GLY A 172 13.13 14.65 -15.69
C GLY A 172 14.47 14.42 -15.00
N LEU A 173 14.78 13.17 -14.64
CA LEU A 173 16.07 12.77 -14.06
C LEU A 173 17.23 13.06 -15.01
N ARG A 174 17.09 12.70 -16.29
CA ARG A 174 18.12 12.95 -17.32
C ARG A 174 18.46 14.43 -17.48
N LYS A 175 17.51 15.33 -17.26
CA LYS A 175 17.70 16.78 -17.40
C LYS A 175 18.46 17.42 -16.23
N VAL A 176 18.55 16.74 -15.09
CA VAL A 176 19.18 17.26 -13.87
C VAL A 176 20.44 16.49 -13.45
N ALA A 177 20.73 15.37 -14.13
CA ALA A 177 21.89 14.51 -13.91
C ALA A 177 23.14 15.01 -14.66
#